data_AF-A0A8B6E955-F1
#
_entry.id   AF-A0A8B6E955-F1
#
_cell.length_a   1.000
_cell.length_b   1.000
_cell.length_c   1.000
_cell.angle_alpha   90.00
_cell.angle_beta   90.00
_cell.angle_gamma   90.00
#
_symmetry.space_group_name_H-M   'P 1'
#
loop_
_entity.id
_entity.type
_entity.pdbx_description
1 polymer ?
#
loop_
_entity_poly.entity_id
_entity_poly.type
_entity_poly.pdbx_seq_one_letter_code
_entity_poly.pdbx_strand_id
1 'polypeptide(L)'
;MKLLLFLITIATVGSQNPDECPFMCTCTQDKKVICKGLDRFPVGLPDDMKDIVFDVSSFNNFGKNSFQTFKNLKTISFINSNFTSINPCSISDLSNLTKLELSNVRIDQIETHGFSHLSQIKEIVMRKVLVQRLHKYAFNNIKHVDKFVMEIFTAGNMENFVFHDWLNMRLVQLNKFQVLYMKSIPFKNFDAIDQFEITECTFPSPMCGLKDILRNPSVKKIKLHENAIDCSCNTKWIFEVGRSAKDFRLVNNTCSLNSPSQLATREVLSINKNLFCKTDEVPTCGDGTYKTRTPSCQEFPNESHNAGTHRHVHMYTLCIVAVLSVASKLKG
;
A
#
# COMPACT_ATOMS: atom_id res chain seq x y z
N MET A 1 17.13 -9.83 -73.23
CA MET A 1 16.49 -10.11 -71.93
C MET A 1 17.33 -9.49 -70.82
N LYS A 2 16.84 -8.42 -70.18
CA LYS A 2 17.49 -7.78 -69.04
C LYS A 2 17.24 -8.61 -67.78
N LEU A 3 18.29 -9.09 -67.13
CA LEU A 3 18.25 -9.72 -65.81
C LEU A 3 18.03 -8.62 -64.76
N LEU A 4 16.88 -8.61 -64.06
CA LEU A 4 16.70 -7.81 -62.85
C LEU A 4 17.30 -8.56 -61.66
N LEU A 5 18.39 -8.05 -61.10
CA LEU A 5 18.89 -8.42 -59.77
C LEU A 5 18.06 -7.67 -58.72
N PHE A 6 17.24 -8.39 -57.96
CA PHE A 6 16.65 -7.87 -56.73
C PHE A 6 17.73 -7.86 -55.64
N LEU A 7 18.12 -6.66 -55.21
CA LEU A 7 18.90 -6.47 -53.98
C LEU A 7 17.97 -6.71 -52.79
N ILE A 8 18.14 -7.85 -52.11
CA ILE A 8 17.54 -8.10 -50.80
C ILE A 8 18.35 -7.27 -49.80
N THR A 9 17.80 -6.15 -49.34
CA THR A 9 18.34 -5.43 -48.19
C THR A 9 18.06 -6.26 -46.95
N ILE A 10 19.09 -6.94 -46.46
CA ILE A 10 19.09 -7.56 -45.13
C ILE A 10 18.91 -6.41 -44.15
N ALA A 11 17.74 -6.33 -43.51
CA ALA A 11 17.54 -5.49 -42.35
C ALA A 11 18.51 -5.99 -41.28
N THR A 12 19.58 -5.23 -41.04
CA THR A 12 20.48 -5.47 -39.91
C THR A 12 19.64 -5.36 -38.65
N VAL A 13 19.59 -6.46 -37.88
CA VAL A 13 19.15 -6.39 -36.49
C VAL A 13 20.11 -5.41 -35.81
N GLY A 14 19.62 -4.20 -35.54
CA GLY A 14 20.41 -3.15 -34.89
C GLY A 14 20.94 -3.66 -33.57
N SER A 15 22.27 -3.74 -33.47
CA SER A 15 22.97 -3.84 -32.20
C SER A 15 22.63 -2.58 -31.41
N GLN A 16 21.71 -2.66 -30.44
CA GLN A 16 21.43 -1.54 -29.55
C GLN A 16 22.70 -1.22 -28.77
N ASN A 17 23.18 0.01 -28.91
CA ASN A 17 24.31 0.51 -28.14
C ASN A 17 23.91 0.49 -26.65
N PRO A 18 24.71 -0.08 -25.73
CA PRO A 18 24.41 -0.08 -24.29
C PRO A 18 24.34 1.34 -23.68
N ASP A 19 24.75 2.37 -24.44
CA ASP A 19 24.62 3.79 -24.10
C ASP A 19 23.33 4.46 -24.64
N GLU A 20 22.49 3.74 -25.40
CA GLU A 20 21.25 4.30 -25.94
C GLU A 20 20.05 4.03 -25.03
N CYS A 21 19.31 5.10 -24.74
CA CYS A 21 18.08 5.02 -23.98
C CYS A 21 17.01 4.20 -24.74
N PRO A 22 16.22 3.35 -24.07
CA PRO A 22 15.15 2.59 -24.71
C PRO A 22 14.14 3.49 -25.45
N PHE A 23 13.53 2.98 -26.53
CA PHE A 23 12.65 3.73 -27.44
C PHE A 23 11.51 4.53 -26.76
N MET A 24 10.94 3.99 -25.68
CA MET A 24 9.84 4.62 -24.94
C MET A 24 10.33 5.43 -23.73
N CYS A 25 11.63 5.67 -23.64
CA CYS A 25 12.29 6.33 -22.52
C CYS A 25 13.16 7.50 -22.98
N THR A 26 13.37 8.45 -22.09
CA THR A 26 14.27 9.59 -22.28
C THR A 26 15.24 9.63 -21.11
N CYS A 27 16.53 9.54 -21.41
CA CYS A 27 17.62 9.55 -20.46
C CYS A 27 18.27 10.95 -20.46
N THR A 28 18.53 11.51 -19.28
CA THR A 28 19.15 12.83 -19.14
C THR A 28 20.56 12.73 -18.56
N GLN A 29 21.35 13.80 -18.69
CA GLN A 29 22.70 13.89 -18.12
C GLN A 29 22.70 13.79 -16.59
N ASP A 30 21.61 14.19 -15.94
CA ASP A 30 21.43 14.14 -14.48
C ASP A 30 21.14 12.72 -13.94
N LYS A 31 21.36 11.68 -14.75
CA LYS A 31 21.07 10.28 -14.41
C LYS A 31 19.61 10.05 -14.06
N LYS A 32 18.73 10.75 -14.78
CA LYS A 32 17.27 10.60 -14.71
C LYS A 32 16.75 9.94 -15.98
N VAL A 33 15.82 9.01 -15.81
CA VAL A 33 15.09 8.38 -16.88
C VAL A 33 13.60 8.66 -16.75
N ILE A 34 12.95 8.97 -17.86
CA ILE A 34 11.50 9.12 -17.94
C ILE A 34 11.00 8.17 -19.02
N CYS A 35 10.24 7.16 -18.64
CA CYS A 35 9.63 6.21 -19.55
C CYS A 35 8.12 6.44 -19.62
N LYS A 36 7.55 6.40 -20.81
CA LYS A 36 6.12 6.66 -21.05
C LYS A 36 5.45 5.53 -21.80
N GLY A 37 4.19 5.23 -21.50
CA GLY A 37 3.39 4.32 -22.32
C GLY A 37 3.88 2.87 -22.31
N LEU A 38 4.50 2.41 -21.22
CA LEU A 38 5.01 1.05 -21.13
C LEU A 38 3.92 0.05 -20.71
N ASP A 39 3.96 -1.17 -21.25
CA ASP A 39 3.14 -2.31 -20.83
C ASP A 39 3.93 -3.35 -19.98
N ARG A 40 5.25 -3.18 -19.94
CA ARG A 40 6.20 -4.04 -19.24
C ARG A 40 7.44 -3.23 -18.83
N PHE A 41 8.21 -3.75 -17.88
CA PHE A 41 9.46 -3.11 -17.50
C PHE A 41 10.44 -3.05 -18.70
N PRO A 42 11.07 -1.90 -18.99
CA PRO A 42 11.91 -1.75 -20.17
C PRO A 42 13.25 -2.48 -19.98
N VAL A 43 13.72 -3.15 -21.03
CA VAL A 43 15.05 -3.78 -21.07
C VAL A 43 16.06 -2.78 -21.63
N GLY A 44 17.30 -2.82 -21.13
CA GLY A 44 18.39 -1.98 -21.66
C GLY A 44 18.42 -0.56 -21.10
N LEU A 45 17.74 -0.28 -19.98
CA LEU A 45 17.96 0.96 -19.23
C LEU A 45 19.40 0.99 -18.67
N PRO A 46 20.11 2.13 -18.76
CA PRO A 46 21.43 2.27 -18.14
C PRO A 46 21.38 2.05 -16.62
N ASP A 47 22.33 1.30 -16.08
CA ASP A 47 22.34 0.84 -14.69
C ASP A 47 22.83 1.90 -13.68
N ASP A 48 23.44 2.99 -14.17
CA ASP A 48 23.96 4.10 -13.38
C ASP A 48 22.92 5.19 -13.07
N MET A 49 21.67 4.98 -13.48
CA MET A 49 20.55 5.88 -13.24
C MET A 49 20.19 6.00 -11.75
N LYS A 50 19.83 7.22 -11.33
CA LYS A 50 19.49 7.59 -9.95
C LYS A 50 18.02 7.88 -9.75
N ASP A 51 17.32 8.36 -10.78
CA ASP A 51 15.90 8.68 -10.75
C ASP A 51 15.20 8.05 -11.95
N ILE A 52 14.19 7.22 -11.69
CA ILE A 52 13.38 6.59 -12.74
C ILE A 52 11.92 7.02 -12.55
N VAL A 53 11.35 7.60 -13.59
CA VAL A 53 9.94 7.97 -13.67
C VAL A 53 9.24 7.13 -14.73
N PHE A 54 8.21 6.40 -14.34
CA PHE A 54 7.28 5.74 -15.23
C PHE A 54 5.98 6.54 -15.27
N ASP A 55 5.61 7.03 -16.45
CA ASP A 55 4.42 7.86 -16.64
C ASP A 55 3.48 7.18 -17.66
N VAL A 56 2.17 7.28 -17.43
CA VAL A 56 1.12 6.70 -18.29
C VAL A 56 1.44 5.24 -18.69
N SER A 57 1.83 4.40 -17.73
CA SER A 57 2.26 3.01 -17.99
C SER A 57 1.32 2.00 -17.31
N SER A 58 1.27 0.78 -17.83
CA SER A 58 0.33 -0.27 -17.46
C SER A 58 1.07 -1.58 -17.23
N PHE A 59 1.48 -1.84 -16.00
CA PHE A 59 2.29 -3.03 -15.69
C PHE A 59 1.41 -4.17 -15.17
N ASN A 60 1.59 -5.39 -15.69
CA ASN A 60 0.97 -6.55 -15.06
C ASN A 60 1.60 -6.81 -13.68
N ASN A 61 2.92 -6.89 -13.64
CA ASN A 61 3.70 -7.00 -12.42
C ASN A 61 5.13 -6.50 -12.65
N PHE A 62 5.90 -6.41 -11.57
CA PHE A 62 7.34 -6.31 -11.64
C PHE A 62 7.94 -7.71 -11.83
N GLY A 63 8.72 -7.89 -12.88
CA GLY A 63 9.50 -9.11 -13.08
C GLY A 63 10.52 -9.26 -11.95
N LYS A 64 10.79 -10.50 -11.53
CA LYS A 64 11.88 -10.77 -10.60
C LYS A 64 13.18 -10.20 -11.16
N ASN A 65 13.99 -9.57 -10.31
CA ASN A 65 15.26 -8.94 -10.69
C ASN A 65 15.15 -7.72 -11.63
N SER A 66 13.95 -7.19 -11.91
CA SER A 66 13.79 -5.98 -12.76
C SER A 66 14.65 -4.81 -12.27
N PHE A 67 14.94 -4.79 -10.97
CA PHE A 67 15.68 -3.73 -10.30
C PHE A 67 17.11 -4.11 -9.90
N GLN A 68 17.55 -5.35 -10.16
CA GLN A 68 18.79 -5.91 -9.60
C GLN A 68 20.05 -5.17 -10.07
N THR A 69 20.03 -4.62 -11.29
CA THR A 69 21.17 -3.90 -11.87
C THR A 69 21.28 -2.47 -11.37
N PHE A 70 20.19 -1.84 -10.92
CA PHE A 70 20.16 -0.42 -10.56
C PHE A 70 20.66 -0.14 -9.13
N LYS A 71 21.93 -0.46 -8.88
CA LYS A 71 22.57 -0.27 -7.57
C LYS A 71 22.61 1.19 -7.13
N ASN A 72 22.55 2.15 -8.05
CA ASN A 72 22.61 3.58 -7.76
C ASN A 72 21.23 4.26 -7.64
N LEU A 73 20.13 3.51 -7.85
CA LEU A 73 18.79 4.08 -7.85
C LEU A 73 18.44 4.66 -6.47
N LYS A 74 18.05 5.93 -6.45
CA LYS A 74 17.64 6.67 -5.25
C LYS A 74 16.16 6.96 -5.25
N THR A 75 15.58 7.23 -6.41
CA THR A 75 14.17 7.58 -6.55
C THR A 75 13.52 6.75 -7.63
N ILE A 76 12.33 6.24 -7.32
CA ILE A 76 11.44 5.64 -8.31
C ILE A 76 10.06 6.27 -8.17
N SER A 77 9.51 6.71 -9.30
CA SER A 77 8.20 7.37 -9.35
C SER A 77 7.31 6.70 -10.39
N PHE A 78 6.09 6.37 -10.00
CA PHE A 78 5.05 5.91 -10.91
C PHE A 78 3.92 6.94 -10.94
N ILE A 79 3.67 7.50 -12.12
CA ILE A 79 2.74 8.61 -12.33
C ILE A 79 1.70 8.17 -13.36
N ASN A 80 0.42 8.43 -13.10
CA ASN A 80 -0.68 8.12 -14.04
C ASN A 80 -0.67 6.67 -14.54
N SER A 81 -0.21 5.74 -13.70
CA SER A 81 0.11 4.37 -14.12
C SER A 81 -0.81 3.37 -13.43
N ASN A 82 -0.89 2.16 -13.95
CA ASN A 82 -1.68 1.09 -13.33
C ASN A 82 -0.87 -0.21 -13.18
N PHE A 83 -1.30 -1.01 -12.21
CA PHE A 83 -0.71 -2.30 -11.89
C PHE A 83 -1.80 -3.34 -11.71
N THR A 84 -1.62 -4.52 -12.30
CA THR A 84 -2.43 -5.68 -11.89
C THR A 84 -1.98 -6.17 -10.51
N SER A 85 -0.67 -6.36 -10.31
CA SER A 85 -0.15 -6.77 -9.01
C SER A 85 1.22 -6.18 -8.70
N ILE A 86 1.43 -5.79 -7.45
CA ILE A 86 2.77 -5.57 -6.89
C ILE A 86 3.21 -6.88 -6.24
N ASN A 87 4.03 -7.63 -6.97
CA ASN A 87 4.46 -8.97 -6.58
C ASN A 87 5.31 -8.97 -5.29
N PRO A 88 5.30 -10.09 -4.53
CA PRO A 88 6.10 -10.24 -3.32
C PRO A 88 7.57 -9.93 -3.55
N CYS A 89 8.14 -9.06 -2.72
CA CYS A 89 9.56 -8.73 -2.71
C CYS A 89 10.13 -8.25 -4.06
N SER A 90 9.28 -7.84 -4.99
CA SER A 90 9.72 -7.44 -6.33
C SER A 90 10.57 -6.18 -6.35
N ILE A 91 10.50 -5.38 -5.30
CA ILE A 91 11.31 -4.18 -5.08
C ILE A 91 12.32 -4.33 -3.94
N SER A 92 12.50 -5.53 -3.36
CA SER A 92 13.43 -5.71 -2.23
C SER A 92 14.90 -5.53 -2.61
N ASP A 93 15.24 -5.69 -3.89
CA ASP A 93 16.61 -5.53 -4.41
C ASP A 93 17.05 -4.06 -4.49
N LEU A 94 16.11 -3.12 -4.34
CA LEU A 94 16.33 -1.67 -4.34
C LEU A 94 16.96 -1.20 -3.02
N SER A 95 18.11 -1.78 -2.68
CA SER A 95 18.83 -1.56 -1.42
C SER A 95 19.24 -0.11 -1.17
N ASN A 96 19.39 0.70 -2.22
CA ASN A 96 19.81 2.10 -2.15
C ASN A 96 18.68 3.12 -2.33
N LEU A 97 17.44 2.65 -2.52
CA LEU A 97 16.29 3.51 -2.77
C LEU A 97 15.95 4.33 -1.52
N THR A 98 15.93 5.64 -1.67
CA THR A 98 15.61 6.60 -0.61
C THR A 98 14.21 7.18 -0.75
N LYS A 99 13.64 7.19 -1.96
CA LYS A 99 12.30 7.72 -2.21
C LYS A 99 11.48 6.83 -3.16
N LEU A 100 10.27 6.49 -2.75
CA LEU A 100 9.25 5.85 -3.58
C LEU A 100 8.03 6.77 -3.69
N GLU A 101 7.63 7.09 -4.92
CA GLU A 101 6.47 7.94 -5.19
C GLU A 101 5.46 7.23 -6.10
N LEU A 102 4.20 7.17 -5.66
CA LEU A 102 3.06 6.73 -6.46
C LEU A 102 2.07 7.90 -6.56
N SER A 103 1.75 8.34 -7.78
CA SER A 103 0.85 9.47 -8.00
C SER A 103 -0.17 9.15 -9.09
N ASN A 104 -1.45 9.23 -8.75
CA ASN A 104 -2.55 8.88 -9.65
C ASN A 104 -2.39 7.44 -10.19
N VAL A 105 -2.30 6.47 -9.27
CA VAL A 105 -2.01 5.07 -9.59
C VAL A 105 -3.16 4.16 -9.18
N ARG A 106 -3.50 3.20 -10.04
CA ARG A 106 -4.45 2.12 -9.72
C ARG A 106 -3.72 0.79 -9.60
N ILE A 107 -3.90 0.08 -8.50
CA ILE A 107 -3.32 -1.23 -8.25
C ILE A 107 -4.46 -2.20 -7.95
N ASP A 108 -4.54 -3.34 -8.65
CA ASP A 108 -5.56 -4.31 -8.27
C ASP A 108 -5.17 -5.00 -6.96
N GLN A 109 -3.94 -5.51 -6.83
CA GLN A 109 -3.50 -6.19 -5.62
C GLN A 109 -2.07 -5.79 -5.23
N ILE A 110 -1.86 -5.55 -3.93
CA ILE A 110 -0.52 -5.51 -3.34
C ILE A 110 -0.37 -6.80 -2.54
N GLU A 111 0.51 -7.66 -3.00
CA GLU A 111 0.76 -8.97 -2.41
C GLU A 111 1.50 -8.85 -1.08
N THR A 112 1.55 -9.96 -0.34
CA THR A 112 2.41 -10.09 0.85
C THR A 112 3.85 -9.68 0.50
N HIS A 113 4.42 -8.75 1.25
CA HIS A 113 5.75 -8.16 0.98
C HIS A 113 5.89 -7.34 -0.32
N GLY A 114 4.80 -6.86 -0.91
CA GLY A 114 4.85 -6.01 -2.10
C GLY A 114 5.66 -4.72 -1.91
N PHE A 115 5.55 -4.08 -0.74
CA PHE A 115 6.33 -2.90 -0.33
C PHE A 115 7.08 -3.16 0.98
N SER A 116 7.98 -4.15 0.97
CA SER A 116 8.78 -4.55 2.13
C SER A 116 10.28 -4.53 1.86
N HIS A 117 11.06 -4.57 2.93
CA HIS A 117 12.53 -4.74 2.90
C HIS A 117 13.30 -3.60 2.19
N LEU A 118 12.73 -2.41 2.10
CA LEU A 118 13.39 -1.22 1.57
C LEU A 118 14.32 -0.60 2.63
N SER A 119 15.54 -1.13 2.78
CA SER A 119 16.43 -0.83 3.90
C SER A 119 16.90 0.62 4.03
N GLN A 120 16.97 1.35 2.91
CA GLN A 120 17.45 2.75 2.89
C GLN A 120 16.34 3.75 2.63
N ILE A 121 15.07 3.32 2.63
CA ILE A 121 13.95 4.19 2.30
C ILE A 121 13.80 5.30 3.36
N LYS A 122 13.67 6.53 2.87
CA LYS A 122 13.46 7.74 3.69
C LYS A 122 12.10 8.33 3.46
N GLU A 123 11.59 8.23 2.23
CA GLU A 123 10.30 8.79 1.86
C GLU A 123 9.46 7.77 1.07
N ILE A 124 8.24 7.52 1.54
CA ILE A 124 7.20 6.83 0.77
C ILE A 124 6.03 7.79 0.65
N VAL A 125 5.69 8.16 -0.58
CA VAL A 125 4.64 9.13 -0.86
C VAL A 125 3.66 8.52 -1.85
N MET A 126 2.40 8.40 -1.43
CA MET A 126 1.30 7.88 -2.24
C MET A 126 0.21 8.92 -2.34
N ARG A 127 -0.06 9.40 -3.55
CA ARG A 127 -1.10 10.40 -3.83
C ARG A 127 -2.10 9.87 -4.84
N LYS A 128 -3.39 9.99 -4.54
CA LYS A 128 -4.47 9.54 -5.44
C LYS A 128 -4.25 8.09 -5.87
N VAL A 129 -4.06 7.20 -4.89
CA VAL A 129 -3.81 5.79 -5.13
C VAL A 129 -5.06 4.98 -4.80
N LEU A 130 -5.50 4.17 -5.74
CA LEU A 130 -6.59 3.21 -5.55
C LEU A 130 -6.02 1.80 -5.55
N VAL A 131 -6.27 1.05 -4.48
CA VAL A 131 -5.87 -0.36 -4.35
C VAL A 131 -7.12 -1.22 -4.15
N GLN A 132 -7.35 -2.25 -4.97
CA GLN A 132 -8.52 -3.11 -4.73
C GLN A 132 -8.30 -4.03 -3.53
N ARG A 133 -7.11 -4.64 -3.38
CA ARG A 133 -6.78 -5.54 -2.27
C ARG A 133 -5.38 -5.31 -1.71
N LEU A 134 -5.30 -5.25 -0.38
CA LEU A 134 -4.07 -5.21 0.40
C LEU A 134 -3.95 -6.52 1.18
N HIS A 135 -2.98 -7.35 0.80
CA HIS A 135 -2.70 -8.60 1.51
C HIS A 135 -1.91 -8.36 2.80
N LYS A 136 -1.99 -9.31 3.72
CA LYS A 136 -1.20 -9.32 4.97
C LYS A 136 0.28 -9.05 4.65
N TYR A 137 0.92 -8.25 5.48
CA TYR A 137 2.33 -7.87 5.36
C TYR A 137 2.71 -7.14 4.05
N ALA A 138 1.74 -6.56 3.32
CA ALA A 138 2.01 -5.77 2.12
C ALA A 138 3.03 -4.64 2.37
N PHE A 139 2.98 -4.01 3.55
CA PHE A 139 3.90 -2.97 4.01
C PHE A 139 4.65 -3.40 5.27
N ASN A 140 5.30 -4.56 5.23
CA ASN A 140 6.00 -5.10 6.40
C ASN A 140 7.44 -4.59 6.54
N ASN A 141 7.89 -4.43 7.80
CA ASN A 141 9.27 -4.15 8.18
C ASN A 141 9.84 -2.88 7.53
N ILE A 142 9.03 -1.82 7.49
CA ILE A 142 9.43 -0.50 7.02
C ILE A 142 10.00 0.28 8.20
N LYS A 143 11.28 0.65 8.15
CA LYS A 143 12.00 1.22 9.29
C LYS A 143 12.82 2.44 8.88
N HIS A 144 13.07 3.34 9.83
CA HIS A 144 13.94 4.52 9.64
C HIS A 144 13.49 5.47 8.52
N VAL A 145 12.18 5.65 8.39
CA VAL A 145 11.55 6.49 7.36
C VAL A 145 11.28 7.88 7.91
N ASP A 146 11.77 8.89 7.22
CA ASP A 146 11.56 10.29 7.57
C ASP A 146 10.11 10.72 7.28
N LYS A 147 9.53 10.18 6.20
CA LYS A 147 8.20 10.59 5.74
C LYS A 147 7.44 9.45 5.05
N PHE A 148 6.33 9.03 5.67
CA PHE A 148 5.35 8.14 5.08
C PHE A 148 4.04 8.90 4.91
N VAL A 149 3.64 9.16 3.66
CA VAL A 149 2.46 9.98 3.35
C VAL A 149 1.52 9.23 2.41
N MET A 150 0.27 9.10 2.82
CA MET A 150 -0.83 8.71 1.96
C MET A 150 -1.83 9.86 1.87
N GLU A 151 -2.10 10.32 0.65
CA GLU A 151 -3.02 11.41 0.35
C GLU A 151 -4.03 10.94 -0.70
N ILE A 152 -5.32 10.92 -0.35
CA ILE A 152 -6.37 10.39 -1.22
C ILE A 152 -6.05 8.93 -1.59
N PHE A 153 -5.96 8.08 -0.56
CA PHE A 153 -5.69 6.66 -0.72
C PHE A 153 -6.96 5.87 -0.44
N THR A 154 -7.40 5.06 -1.40
CA THR A 154 -8.61 4.24 -1.29
C THR A 154 -8.26 2.77 -1.41
N ALA A 155 -8.64 1.96 -0.42
CA ALA A 155 -8.52 0.51 -0.45
C ALA A 155 -9.89 -0.19 -0.49
N GLY A 156 -10.03 -1.21 -1.33
CA GLY A 156 -11.22 -2.08 -1.34
C GLY A 156 -11.23 -3.02 -0.12
N ASN A 157 -10.33 -4.00 -0.10
CA ASN A 157 -10.16 -4.94 1.00
C ASN A 157 -8.78 -4.81 1.65
N MET A 158 -8.73 -4.83 2.97
CA MET A 158 -7.50 -4.77 3.75
C MET A 158 -7.45 -5.92 4.75
N GLU A 159 -6.46 -6.80 4.58
CA GLU A 159 -6.24 -7.94 5.46
C GLU A 159 -5.64 -7.55 6.82
N ASN A 160 -5.52 -8.53 7.73
CA ASN A 160 -4.78 -8.34 8.98
C ASN A 160 -3.29 -8.14 8.67
N PHE A 161 -2.63 -7.32 9.49
CA PHE A 161 -1.18 -7.11 9.47
C PHE A 161 -0.65 -6.53 8.15
N VAL A 162 -1.49 -5.83 7.38
CA VAL A 162 -1.06 -5.12 6.16
C VAL A 162 0.10 -4.17 6.46
N PHE A 163 -0.02 -3.40 7.53
CA PHE A 163 1.03 -2.51 8.04
C PHE A 163 1.61 -3.12 9.33
N HIS A 164 2.82 -3.64 9.25
CA HIS A 164 3.42 -4.44 10.32
C HIS A 164 4.91 -4.10 10.52
N ASP A 165 5.35 -4.04 11.77
CA ASP A 165 6.74 -3.73 12.18
C ASP A 165 7.27 -2.38 11.64
N TRP A 166 6.47 -1.32 11.80
CA TRP A 166 6.87 0.04 11.45
C TRP A 166 7.58 0.71 12.62
N LEU A 167 8.91 0.89 12.51
CA LEU A 167 9.74 1.35 13.60
C LEU A 167 10.57 2.58 13.21
N ASN A 168 10.80 3.49 14.16
CA ASN A 168 11.66 4.66 13.98
C ASN A 168 11.20 5.55 12.81
N MET A 169 9.94 5.96 12.85
CA MET A 169 9.32 6.78 11.81
C MET A 169 9.26 8.24 12.28
N ARG A 170 9.70 9.19 11.46
CA ARG A 170 9.59 10.61 11.85
C ARG A 170 8.18 11.16 11.60
N LEU A 171 7.62 10.92 10.42
CA LEU A 171 6.30 11.43 10.07
C LEU A 171 5.48 10.36 9.36
N VAL A 172 4.32 10.03 9.92
CA VAL A 172 3.27 9.24 9.26
C VAL A 172 2.04 10.13 9.09
N GLN A 173 1.63 10.37 7.84
CA GLN A 173 0.43 11.14 7.52
C GLN A 173 -0.53 10.30 6.69
N LEU A 174 -1.75 10.17 7.19
CA LEU A 174 -2.88 9.60 6.47
C LEU A 174 -3.88 10.73 6.22
N ASN A 175 -4.02 11.14 4.96
CA ASN A 175 -4.96 12.16 4.53
C ASN A 175 -5.96 11.56 3.54
N LYS A 176 -7.26 11.68 3.81
CA LYS A 176 -8.32 11.08 2.99
C LYS A 176 -8.08 9.60 2.74
N PHE A 177 -7.68 8.89 3.79
CA PHE A 177 -7.49 7.44 3.78
C PHE A 177 -8.83 6.75 3.98
N GLN A 178 -9.25 5.98 2.99
CA GLN A 178 -10.56 5.33 2.96
C GLN A 178 -10.40 3.85 2.66
N VAL A 179 -11.15 3.03 3.40
CA VAL A 179 -11.13 1.58 3.26
C VAL A 179 -12.57 1.09 3.26
N LEU A 180 -12.95 0.33 2.24
CA LEU A 180 -14.31 -0.20 2.15
C LEU A 180 -14.50 -1.39 3.11
N TYR A 181 -13.56 -2.33 3.13
CA TYR A 181 -13.59 -3.50 4.01
C TYR A 181 -12.24 -3.70 4.69
N MET A 182 -12.27 -3.74 6.02
CA MET A 182 -11.09 -3.87 6.86
C MET A 182 -11.23 -5.11 7.76
N LYS A 183 -10.22 -5.99 7.75
CA LYS A 183 -10.10 -7.07 8.73
C LYS A 183 -9.72 -6.51 10.10
N SER A 184 -9.82 -7.34 11.14
CA SER A 184 -9.78 -6.88 12.52
C SER A 184 -8.46 -6.25 13.00
N ILE A 185 -7.29 -6.46 12.41
CA ILE A 185 -6.03 -5.87 12.93
C ILE A 185 -5.07 -5.55 11.78
N PRO A 186 -5.35 -4.54 10.92
CA PRO A 186 -4.49 -4.22 9.78
C PRO A 186 -3.17 -3.55 10.17
N PHE A 187 -3.13 -2.89 11.34
CA PHE A 187 -1.96 -2.23 11.90
C PHE A 187 -1.45 -3.01 13.11
N LYS A 188 -0.18 -3.41 13.15
CA LYS A 188 0.45 -4.04 14.32
C LYS A 188 1.95 -3.74 14.45
N ASN A 189 2.47 -3.78 15.69
CA ASN A 189 3.89 -3.59 16.03
C ASN A 189 4.49 -2.26 15.53
N PHE A 190 3.90 -1.15 15.97
CA PHE A 190 4.40 0.20 15.71
C PHE A 190 5.17 0.70 16.92
N ASP A 191 6.34 1.29 16.71
CA ASP A 191 7.12 1.87 17.81
C ASP A 191 8.02 3.04 17.34
N ALA A 192 8.37 3.92 18.28
CA ALA A 192 9.22 5.08 18.05
C ALA A 192 8.77 5.94 16.84
N ILE A 193 7.55 6.47 16.89
CA ILE A 193 7.02 7.39 15.88
C ILE A 193 7.07 8.82 16.41
N ASP A 194 7.72 9.75 15.71
CA ASP A 194 7.77 11.14 16.17
C ASP A 194 6.42 11.83 15.98
N GLN A 195 5.81 11.72 14.79
CA GLN A 195 4.56 12.39 14.47
C GLN A 195 3.62 11.48 13.66
N PHE A 196 2.41 11.28 14.19
CA PHE A 196 1.33 10.55 13.53
C PHE A 196 0.14 11.49 13.30
N GLU A 197 -0.19 11.75 12.04
CA GLU A 197 -1.28 12.64 11.66
C GLU A 197 -2.33 11.91 10.84
N ILE A 198 -3.59 12.09 11.21
CA ILE A 198 -4.73 11.56 10.48
C ILE A 198 -5.67 12.73 10.17
N THR A 199 -5.89 12.98 8.89
CA THR A 199 -6.71 14.09 8.40
C THR A 199 -7.78 13.61 7.43
N GLU A 200 -9.01 14.07 7.60
CA GLU A 200 -10.13 13.77 6.69
C GLU A 200 -10.32 12.26 6.39
N CYS A 201 -10.03 11.39 7.36
CA CYS A 201 -10.14 9.94 7.20
C CYS A 201 -11.47 9.38 7.76
N THR A 202 -11.89 8.26 7.18
CA THR A 202 -13.04 7.48 7.63
C THR A 202 -12.59 6.03 7.80
N PHE A 203 -12.71 5.49 9.00
CA PHE A 203 -12.33 4.10 9.27
C PHE A 203 -13.58 3.24 9.53
N PRO A 204 -13.69 2.06 8.92
CA PRO A 204 -14.70 1.08 9.32
C PRO A 204 -14.55 0.72 10.80
N SER A 205 -15.68 0.45 11.46
CA SER A 205 -15.67 -0.10 12.82
C SER A 205 -15.41 -1.61 12.77
N PRO A 206 -14.56 -2.17 13.65
CA PRO A 206 -13.75 -1.48 14.66
C PRO A 206 -12.38 -1.01 14.12
N MET A 207 -11.92 0.16 14.58
CA MET A 207 -10.60 0.78 14.27
C MET A 207 -9.41 0.06 14.93
N CYS A 208 -9.46 -1.27 14.96
CA CYS A 208 -8.50 -2.10 15.66
C CYS A 208 -7.09 -2.00 15.05
N GLY A 209 -6.07 -2.19 15.89
CA GLY A 209 -4.67 -1.91 15.55
C GLY A 209 -4.32 -0.42 15.57
N LEU A 210 -5.19 0.46 15.03
CA LEU A 210 -4.98 1.91 15.09
C LEU A 210 -5.06 2.43 16.54
N LYS A 211 -5.95 1.85 17.36
CA LYS A 211 -5.99 2.06 18.82
C LYS A 211 -4.63 1.88 19.48
N ASP A 212 -3.90 0.83 19.09
CA ASP A 212 -2.63 0.46 19.72
C ASP A 212 -1.52 1.43 19.35
N ILE A 213 -1.52 1.91 18.09
CA ILE A 213 -0.62 3.00 17.66
C ILE A 213 -0.89 4.25 18.49
N LEU A 214 -2.16 4.68 18.56
CA LEU A 214 -2.48 5.95 19.22
C LEU A 214 -2.28 5.89 20.74
N ARG A 215 -2.35 4.71 21.36
CA ARG A 215 -2.02 4.50 22.78
C ARG A 215 -0.53 4.30 23.06
N ASN A 216 0.29 4.03 22.05
CA ASN A 216 1.70 3.75 22.27
C ASN A 216 2.41 5.01 22.83
N PRO A 217 2.97 4.95 24.04
CA PRO A 217 3.65 6.10 24.68
C PRO A 217 4.92 6.55 23.96
N SER A 218 5.51 5.71 23.10
CA SER A 218 6.64 6.07 22.24
C SER A 218 6.25 7.03 21.12
N VAL A 219 4.96 7.21 20.82
CA VAL A 219 4.50 8.18 19.82
C VAL A 219 4.56 9.58 20.41
N LYS A 220 5.44 10.45 19.88
CA LYS A 220 5.70 11.76 20.51
C LYS A 220 4.55 12.74 20.28
N LYS A 221 3.99 12.77 19.06
CA LYS A 221 2.93 13.68 18.66
C LYS A 221 1.86 12.96 17.85
N ILE A 222 0.60 13.20 18.21
CA ILE A 222 -0.58 12.67 17.53
C ILE A 222 -1.51 13.83 17.18
N LYS A 223 -1.86 13.95 15.90
CA LYS A 223 -2.84 14.93 15.43
C LYS A 223 -3.95 14.23 14.67
N LEU A 224 -5.18 14.38 15.15
CA LEU A 224 -6.40 13.93 14.49
C LEU A 224 -7.20 15.17 14.09
N HIS A 225 -7.37 15.39 12.80
CA HIS A 225 -8.00 16.59 12.24
C HIS A 225 -9.12 16.24 11.26
N GLU A 226 -10.30 16.84 11.39
CA GLU A 226 -11.37 16.72 10.38
C GLU A 226 -11.78 15.27 10.07
N ASN A 227 -11.64 14.33 11.02
CA ASN A 227 -12.05 12.94 10.79
C ASN A 227 -13.50 12.70 11.20
N ALA A 228 -14.13 11.73 10.55
CA ALA A 228 -15.41 11.17 10.99
C ALA A 228 -15.16 9.87 11.77
N ILE A 229 -15.25 9.97 13.10
CA ILE A 229 -14.90 8.91 14.05
C ILE A 229 -16.15 8.11 14.38
N ASP A 230 -16.08 6.78 14.39
CA ASP A 230 -17.16 5.96 14.96
C ASP A 230 -17.33 6.30 16.45
N CYS A 231 -18.39 6.97 16.88
CA CYS A 231 -18.60 7.35 18.28
C CYS A 231 -19.38 6.29 19.05
N SER A 232 -18.77 5.12 19.19
CA SER A 232 -19.34 3.95 19.89
C SER A 232 -18.39 3.41 20.96
N CYS A 233 -18.74 2.27 21.57
CA CYS A 233 -17.89 1.55 22.50
C CYS A 233 -16.49 1.25 21.93
N ASN A 234 -16.38 1.09 20.61
CA ASN A 234 -15.14 0.74 19.92
C ASN A 234 -14.08 1.83 19.94
N THR A 235 -14.45 3.08 20.21
CA THR A 235 -13.54 4.24 20.13
C THR A 235 -13.50 5.07 21.41
N LYS A 236 -14.21 4.67 22.48
CA LYS A 236 -14.17 5.32 23.80
C LYS A 236 -12.73 5.55 24.30
N TRP A 237 -11.80 4.68 23.89
CA TRP A 237 -10.38 4.80 24.18
C TRP A 237 -9.71 6.10 23.68
N ILE A 238 -10.31 6.82 22.73
CA ILE A 238 -9.75 8.07 22.19
C ILE A 238 -9.61 9.15 23.27
N PHE A 239 -10.50 9.16 24.27
CA PHE A 239 -10.43 10.06 25.42
C PHE A 239 -9.32 9.68 26.41
N GLU A 240 -8.80 8.46 26.36
CA GLU A 240 -7.68 8.01 27.20
C GLU A 240 -6.33 8.27 26.53
N VAL A 241 -6.25 8.25 25.19
CA VAL A 241 -5.02 8.57 24.43
C VAL A 241 -4.51 9.98 24.76
N GLY A 242 -5.42 10.95 24.88
CA GLY A 242 -5.05 12.32 25.22
C GLY A 242 -4.38 12.48 26.60
N ARG A 243 -4.39 11.44 27.45
CA ARG A 243 -3.69 11.44 28.74
C ARG A 243 -2.28 10.85 28.67
N SER A 244 -2.02 9.97 27.71
CA SER A 244 -0.74 9.25 27.60
C SER A 244 0.23 9.87 26.60
N ALA A 245 -0.27 10.54 25.57
CA ALA A 245 0.56 11.17 24.54
C ALA A 245 1.02 12.58 24.97
N LYS A 246 2.28 12.92 24.67
CA LYS A 246 2.89 14.20 25.05
C LYS A 246 2.30 15.41 24.31
N ASP A 247 2.00 15.27 23.02
CA ASP A 247 1.32 16.28 22.19
C ASP A 247 0.18 15.61 21.42
N PHE A 248 -1.00 15.52 22.04
CA PHE A 248 -2.22 15.01 21.41
C PHE A 248 -3.15 16.15 21.04
N ARG A 249 -3.57 16.19 19.77
CA ARG A 249 -4.53 17.18 19.27
C ARG A 249 -5.68 16.50 18.55
N LEU A 250 -6.87 16.72 19.06
CA LEU A 250 -8.14 16.37 18.42
C LEU A 250 -8.81 17.67 17.98
N VAL A 251 -8.88 17.92 16.67
CA VAL A 251 -9.37 19.20 16.10
C VAL A 251 -10.46 18.93 15.07
N ASN A 252 -11.64 19.54 15.21
CA ASN A 252 -12.75 19.45 14.25
C ASN A 252 -13.15 18.00 13.88
N ASN A 253 -13.10 17.07 14.84
CA ASN A 253 -13.52 15.68 14.58
C ASN A 253 -15.01 15.52 14.92
N THR A 254 -15.75 14.84 14.05
CA THR A 254 -17.18 14.58 14.24
C THR A 254 -17.46 13.09 14.33
N CYS A 255 -18.62 12.73 14.83
CA CYS A 255 -19.08 11.35 14.83
C CYS A 255 -19.54 10.94 13.42
N SER A 256 -19.06 9.80 12.95
CA SER A 256 -19.44 9.22 11.66
C SER A 256 -20.93 8.87 11.61
N LEU A 257 -21.45 8.69 10.40
CA LEU A 257 -22.85 8.27 10.17
C LEU A 257 -23.16 6.86 10.70
N ASN A 258 -22.14 6.03 10.93
CA ASN A 258 -22.29 4.69 11.51
C ASN A 258 -22.37 4.71 13.05
N SER A 259 -22.19 5.88 13.67
CA SER A 259 -22.32 6.04 15.12
C SER A 259 -23.79 5.90 15.55
N PRO A 260 -24.08 5.67 16.86
CA PRO A 260 -25.44 5.75 17.38
C PRO A 260 -26.14 7.03 16.91
N SER A 261 -27.41 6.93 16.51
CA SER A 261 -28.13 8.02 15.84
C SER A 261 -28.16 9.34 16.64
N GLN A 262 -28.12 9.26 17.97
CA GLN A 262 -28.08 10.44 18.85
C GLN A 262 -26.72 11.17 18.86
N LEU A 263 -25.66 10.52 18.35
CA LEU A 263 -24.30 11.01 18.32
C LEU A 263 -23.82 11.36 16.91
N ALA A 264 -24.38 10.76 15.85
CA ALA A 264 -23.99 11.00 14.47
C ALA A 264 -23.85 12.49 14.14
N THR A 265 -22.81 12.86 13.40
CA THR A 265 -22.41 14.23 12.99
C THR A 265 -22.04 15.21 14.10
N ARG A 266 -22.25 14.86 15.38
CA ARG A 266 -21.87 15.73 16.50
C ARG A 266 -20.36 15.81 16.64
N GLU A 267 -19.87 16.95 17.10
CA GLU A 267 -18.45 17.13 17.37
C GLU A 267 -18.00 16.25 18.55
N VAL A 268 -16.92 15.49 18.38
CA VAL A 268 -16.42 14.51 19.36
C VAL A 268 -16.11 15.16 20.71
N LEU A 269 -15.49 16.34 20.71
CA LEU A 269 -15.12 17.05 21.94
C LEU A 269 -16.32 17.62 22.71
N SER A 270 -17.47 17.78 22.05
CA SER A 270 -18.71 18.27 22.69
C SER A 270 -19.48 17.17 23.43
N ILE A 271 -19.09 15.90 23.26
CA ILE A 271 -19.85 14.74 23.73
C ILE A 271 -19.29 14.25 25.07
N ASN A 272 -20.16 13.97 26.03
CA ASN A 272 -19.77 13.26 27.24
C ASN A 272 -19.29 11.84 26.89
N LYS A 273 -18.04 11.51 27.23
CA LYS A 273 -17.43 10.20 26.95
C LYS A 273 -18.26 8.98 27.38
N ASN A 274 -19.12 9.12 28.39
CA ASN A 274 -19.99 8.04 28.87
C ASN A 274 -21.15 7.75 27.90
N LEU A 275 -21.40 8.62 26.91
CA LEU A 275 -22.39 8.38 25.86
C LEU A 275 -21.86 7.50 24.73
N PHE A 276 -20.53 7.36 24.57
CA PHE A 276 -19.94 6.45 23.58
C PHE A 276 -20.29 4.99 23.92
N CYS A 277 -20.40 4.66 25.20
CA CYS A 277 -20.73 3.31 25.65
C CYS A 277 -21.45 3.34 26.99
N LYS A 278 -22.60 2.64 27.08
CA LYS A 278 -23.37 2.48 28.31
C LYS A 278 -22.88 1.30 29.17
N THR A 279 -22.16 0.35 28.57
CA THR A 279 -21.63 -0.85 29.22
C THR A 279 -20.10 -0.73 29.39
N ASP A 280 -19.54 -1.47 30.34
CA ASP A 280 -18.08 -1.56 30.51
C ASP A 280 -17.43 -2.57 29.54
N GLU A 281 -18.24 -3.38 28.84
CA GLU A 281 -17.78 -4.30 27.80
C GLU A 281 -17.37 -3.54 26.53
N VAL A 282 -16.07 -3.32 26.38
CA VAL A 282 -15.46 -2.83 25.14
C VAL A 282 -15.24 -4.02 24.21
N PRO A 283 -15.71 -3.99 22.96
CA PRO A 283 -15.46 -5.08 22.02
C PRO A 283 -13.96 -5.32 21.89
N THR A 284 -13.55 -6.56 22.15
CA THR A 284 -12.17 -6.96 21.95
C THR A 284 -11.93 -7.06 20.45
N CYS A 285 -10.93 -6.34 19.97
CA CYS A 285 -10.31 -6.67 18.70
C CYS A 285 -9.84 -8.11 18.86
N GLY A 286 -10.50 -9.06 18.18
CA GLY A 286 -10.32 -10.49 18.43
C GLY A 286 -8.85 -10.80 18.67
N ASP A 287 -8.56 -11.35 19.85
CA ASP A 287 -7.23 -11.52 20.40
C ASP A 287 -6.49 -12.53 19.53
N GLY A 288 -6.01 -12.04 18.40
CA GLY A 288 -5.41 -12.84 17.38
C GLY A 288 -4.09 -13.35 17.90
N THR A 289 -4.13 -14.47 18.62
CA THR A 289 -3.02 -15.40 18.87
C THR A 289 -2.48 -16.00 17.57
N TYR A 290 -2.67 -15.30 16.45
CA TYR A 290 -1.99 -15.50 15.19
C TYR A 290 -0.50 -15.20 15.40
N LYS A 291 0.22 -16.18 15.95
CA LYS A 291 1.63 -16.39 15.65
C LYS A 291 1.71 -16.82 14.19
N THR A 292 1.43 -15.92 13.27
CA THR A 292 1.63 -16.19 11.85
C THR A 292 3.09 -15.94 11.55
N ARG A 293 3.80 -17.00 11.16
CA ARG A 293 5.12 -16.91 10.54
C ARG A 293 5.02 -15.97 9.34
N THR A 294 5.76 -14.88 9.37
CA THR A 294 5.93 -14.00 8.22
C THR A 294 6.85 -14.70 7.22
N PRO A 295 6.39 -15.05 6.00
CA PRO A 295 7.20 -15.77 5.02
C PRO A 295 8.40 -14.92 4.55
N SER A 296 9.57 -15.53 4.41
CA SER A 296 10.75 -14.84 3.86
C SER A 296 10.58 -14.58 2.36
N CYS A 297 11.23 -13.54 1.82
CA CYS A 297 11.31 -13.31 0.37
C CYS A 297 11.87 -14.51 -0.41
N GLN A 298 12.64 -15.38 0.23
CA GLN A 298 13.17 -16.60 -0.36
C GLN A 298 12.11 -17.70 -0.58
N GLU A 299 10.94 -17.58 0.05
CA GLU A 299 9.87 -18.59 0.00
C GLU A 299 8.89 -18.38 -1.17
N PHE A 300 8.95 -17.24 -1.87
CA PHE A 300 8.06 -16.96 -3.00
C PHE A 300 8.64 -17.52 -4.31
N PRO A 301 7.86 -18.31 -5.07
CA PRO A 301 8.33 -18.93 -6.31
C PRO A 301 8.64 -17.89 -7.39
N ASN A 302 9.60 -18.22 -8.26
CA ASN A 302 9.97 -17.40 -9.41
C ASN A 302 8.90 -17.51 -10.50
N GLU A 303 7.84 -16.71 -10.45
CA GLU A 303 6.90 -16.66 -11.56
C GLU A 303 7.36 -15.64 -12.62
N SER A 304 8.20 -16.11 -13.54
CA SER A 304 8.21 -15.59 -14.91
C SER A 304 7.11 -16.31 -15.69
N HIS A 305 5.85 -16.04 -15.38
CA HIS A 305 4.74 -16.57 -16.18
C HIS A 305 4.24 -15.50 -17.15
N ASN A 306 4.67 -15.69 -18.41
CA ASN A 306 3.90 -15.29 -19.58
C ASN A 306 2.41 -15.54 -19.33
N ALA A 307 1.59 -14.61 -19.80
CA ALA A 307 0.13 -14.72 -19.84
C ALA A 307 -0.32 -16.15 -20.20
N GLY A 308 -1.02 -16.80 -19.26
CA GLY A 308 -1.54 -18.14 -19.45
C GLY A 308 -2.08 -18.73 -18.15
N THR A 309 -3.37 -18.52 -17.89
CA THR A 309 -4.32 -19.39 -17.16
C THR A 309 -3.81 -20.28 -15.99
N HIS A 310 -4.52 -20.16 -14.85
CA HIS A 310 -4.50 -20.99 -13.61
C HIS A 310 -3.46 -20.57 -12.56
N ARG A 311 -3.82 -20.14 -11.33
CA ARG A 311 -4.46 -20.99 -10.29
C ARG A 311 -5.40 -20.27 -9.30
N HIS A 312 -5.69 -18.99 -9.43
CA HIS A 312 -6.57 -18.29 -8.47
C HIS A 312 -8.09 -18.45 -8.74
N VAL A 313 -8.49 -19.09 -9.85
CA VAL A 313 -9.90 -19.31 -10.21
C VAL A 313 -10.52 -20.52 -9.47
N HIS A 314 -9.73 -21.41 -8.88
CA HIS A 314 -10.28 -22.61 -8.23
C HIS A 314 -10.94 -22.36 -6.87
N MET A 315 -10.54 -21.33 -6.11
CA MET A 315 -11.17 -21.07 -4.80
C MET A 315 -12.53 -20.38 -4.92
N TYR A 316 -12.71 -19.48 -5.89
CA TYR A 316 -13.99 -18.79 -6.11
C TYR A 316 -15.04 -19.70 -6.74
N THR A 317 -14.64 -20.60 -7.64
CA THR A 317 -15.56 -21.56 -8.27
C THR A 317 -16.08 -22.58 -7.25
N LEU A 318 -15.24 -23.03 -6.30
CA LEU A 318 -15.67 -23.93 -5.22
C LEU A 318 -16.65 -23.24 -4.25
N CYS A 319 -16.48 -21.94 -3.95
CA CYS A 319 -17.44 -21.19 -3.14
C CYS A 319 -18.79 -21.01 -3.85
N ILE A 320 -18.81 -20.71 -5.16
CA ILE A 320 -20.06 -20.54 -5.91
C ILE A 320 -20.81 -21.87 -6.04
N VAL A 321 -20.11 -22.99 -6.27
CA VAL A 321 -20.73 -24.32 -6.32
C VAL A 321 -21.27 -24.71 -4.93
N ALA A 322 -20.59 -24.38 -3.84
CA ALA A 322 -21.07 -24.63 -2.49
C ALA A 322 -22.33 -23.80 -2.15
N VAL A 323 -22.38 -22.52 -2.55
CA VAL A 323 -23.55 -21.65 -2.32
C VAL A 323 -24.75 -22.08 -3.15
N LEU A 324 -24.56 -22.50 -4.40
CA LEU A 324 -25.63 -23.04 -5.25
C LEU A 324 -26.11 -24.43 -4.78
N SER A 325 -25.21 -25.26 -4.23
CA SER A 325 -25.57 -26.55 -3.63
C SER A 325 -26.41 -26.39 -2.34
N VAL A 326 -26.21 -25.32 -1.57
CA VAL A 326 -27.00 -25.04 -0.37
C VAL A 326 -28.35 -24.39 -0.74
N ALA A 327 -28.38 -23.51 -1.74
CA ALA A 327 -29.60 -22.87 -2.21
C ALA A 327 -30.59 -23.87 -2.87
N SER A 328 -30.10 -24.93 -3.52
CA SER A 328 -30.95 -25.98 -4.09
C SER A 328 -31.55 -26.93 -3.05
N LYS A 329 -30.94 -27.08 -1.88
CA LYS A 329 -31.48 -27.89 -0.76
C LYS A 329 -32.47 -27.15 0.13
N LEU A 330 -32.57 -25.82 0.01
CA LEU A 330 -33.51 -24.99 0.78
C LEU A 330 -34.80 -24.64 0.00
N LYS A 331 -34.97 -25.18 -1.22
CA LYS A 331 -36.18 -25.02 -2.04
C LYS A 331 -36.92 -26.36 -2.30
N GLY A 332 -36.63 -27.40 -1.53
CA GLY A 332 -37.30 -28.70 -1.58
C GLY A 332 -38.12 -28.95 -0.34
#